data_AF-A0A3C0UWQ8-F1
#
_entry.id   AF-A0A3C0UWQ8-F1
#
_cell.length_a   1.000
_cell.length_b   1.000
_cell.length_c   1.000
_cell.angle_alpha   90.00
_cell.angle_beta   90.00
_cell.angle_gamma   90.00
#
_symmetry.space_group_name_H-M   'P 1'
#
loop_
_entity.id
_entity.type
_entity.pdbx_description
1 polymer ?
#
loop_
_entity_poly.entity_id
_entity_poly.type
_entity_poly.pdbx_seq_one_letter_code
_entity_poly.pdbx_strand_id
1 'polypeptide(L)'
;MTPKAILLHLRLPFSLFLMPVYWFSLSQSPHFNVTKACWVFVIWHVLVYPASNAYNSYFDKDEGSIGGLEKPPAVDKELFTVAWAMDILAIVLSYFFVGAVFALAVLVYGLVSKSYSHTSIRLKKYPLLSWFIVGLFQGFFVYLSTQQAVLQSYNSLTNNLLPAILSSMML
;
A
#
# COMPACT_ATOMS: atom_id res chain seq x y z
N MET A 1 -21.03 -4.75 -10.43
CA MET A 1 -20.32 -5.98 -10.02
C MET A 1 -20.96 -6.53 -8.74
N THR A 2 -20.81 -7.82 -8.43
CA THR A 2 -21.30 -8.33 -7.13
C THR A 2 -20.33 -7.98 -5.99
N PRO A 3 -20.80 -7.80 -4.75
CA PRO A 3 -19.92 -7.57 -3.60
C PRO A 3 -18.85 -8.65 -3.42
N LYS A 4 -19.22 -9.91 -3.70
CA LYS A 4 -18.28 -11.05 -3.69
C LYS A 4 -17.16 -10.86 -4.71
N ALA A 5 -17.48 -10.44 -5.94
CA ALA A 5 -16.48 -10.20 -6.97
C ALA A 5 -15.53 -9.07 -6.57
N ILE A 6 -16.05 -7.98 -6.00
CA ILE A 6 -15.25 -6.86 -5.49
C ILE A 6 -14.28 -7.36 -4.40
N LEU A 7 -14.77 -8.12 -3.40
CA LEU A 7 -13.94 -8.70 -2.34
C LEU A 7 -12.81 -9.60 -2.88
N LEU A 8 -13.05 -10.34 -3.96
CA LEU A 8 -12.00 -11.13 -4.61
C LEU A 8 -10.89 -10.26 -5.20
N HIS A 9 -11.24 -9.16 -5.88
CA HIS A 9 -10.24 -8.24 -6.47
C HIS A 9 -9.46 -7.42 -5.44
N LEU A 10 -10.04 -7.18 -4.26
CA LEU A 10 -9.34 -6.56 -3.13
C LEU A 10 -8.14 -7.40 -2.67
N ARG A 11 -8.22 -8.73 -2.83
CA ARG A 11 -7.14 -9.67 -2.51
C ARG A 11 -6.58 -9.44 -1.09
N LEU A 12 -7.46 -9.32 -0.10
CA LEU A 12 -7.07 -9.09 1.30
C LEU A 12 -5.99 -10.06 1.82
N PRO A 13 -6.02 -11.38 1.50
CA PRO A 13 -4.95 -12.29 1.90
C PRO A 13 -3.59 -11.92 1.30
N PHE A 14 -3.54 -11.33 0.11
CA PHE A 14 -2.28 -10.88 -0.51
C PHE A 14 -1.62 -9.76 0.29
N SER A 15 -2.39 -8.89 0.95
CA SER A 15 -1.85 -7.87 1.86
C SER A 15 -0.98 -8.47 2.97
N LEU A 16 -1.22 -9.73 3.36
CA LEU A 16 -0.43 -10.40 4.40
C LEU A 16 1.04 -10.57 3.98
N PHE A 17 1.32 -10.69 2.69
CA PHE A 17 2.70 -10.80 2.18
C PHE A 17 3.49 -9.49 2.31
N LEU A 18 2.81 -8.36 2.52
CA LEU A 18 3.44 -7.04 2.72
C LEU A 18 3.62 -6.68 4.21
N MET A 19 3.03 -7.46 5.13
CA MET A 19 3.19 -7.27 6.56
C MET A 19 4.63 -7.31 7.09
N PRO A 20 5.57 -8.12 6.54
CA PRO A 20 6.93 -8.18 7.06
C PRO A 20 7.62 -6.81 7.14
N VAL A 21 7.39 -5.91 6.17
CA VAL A 21 7.97 -4.56 6.17
C VAL A 21 7.41 -3.72 7.32
N TYR A 22 6.10 -3.79 7.57
CA TYR A 22 5.46 -3.09 8.69
C TYR A 22 5.98 -3.61 10.04
N TRP A 23 6.05 -4.93 10.22
CA TRP A 23 6.53 -5.52 11.46
C TRP A 23 8.02 -5.26 11.70
N PHE A 24 8.81 -5.26 10.62
CA PHE A 24 10.21 -4.90 10.71
C PHE A 24 10.37 -3.43 11.10
N SER A 25 9.55 -2.53 10.54
CA SER A 25 9.50 -1.15 11.01
C SER A 25 9.21 -1.07 12.51
N LEU A 26 8.13 -1.67 13.00
CA LEU A 26 7.83 -1.64 14.43
C LEU A 26 8.92 -2.25 15.33
N SER A 27 9.60 -3.31 14.89
CA SER A 27 10.65 -3.96 15.69
C SER A 27 11.88 -3.06 15.87
N GLN A 28 12.09 -2.09 14.98
CA GLN A 28 13.13 -1.07 15.10
C GLN A 28 12.67 0.17 15.90
N SER A 29 11.46 0.16 16.47
CA SER A 29 10.94 1.23 17.34
C SER A 29 10.85 0.74 18.79
N PRO A 30 11.84 1.01 19.67
CA PRO A 30 11.81 0.53 21.06
C PRO A 30 10.60 1.05 21.86
N HIS A 31 10.18 2.28 21.57
CA HIS A 31 9.02 2.92 22.18
C HIS A 31 8.19 3.60 21.08
N PHE A 32 6.94 3.18 20.92
CA PHE A 32 6.04 3.71 19.91
C PHE A 32 4.60 3.82 20.41
N ASN A 33 3.80 4.65 19.71
CA ASN A 33 2.38 4.80 19.99
C ASN A 33 1.59 3.61 19.40
N VAL A 34 1.10 2.72 20.27
CA VAL A 34 0.36 1.51 19.87
C VAL A 34 -0.91 1.83 19.09
N THR A 35 -1.67 2.85 19.51
CA THR A 35 -2.90 3.27 18.82
C THR A 35 -2.61 3.69 17.38
N LYS A 36 -1.56 4.50 17.17
CA LYS A 36 -1.13 4.89 15.81
C LYS A 36 -0.64 3.68 15.03
N ALA A 37 0.11 2.77 15.66
CA ALA A 37 0.57 1.55 15.00
C ALA A 37 -0.61 0.72 14.48
N CYS A 38 -1.67 0.52 15.27
CA CYS A 38 -2.88 -0.18 14.83
C CYS A 38 -3.56 0.53 13.65
N TRP A 39 -3.69 1.86 13.68
CA TRP A 39 -4.26 2.61 12.56
C TRP A 39 -3.41 2.50 11.30
N VAL A 40 -2.08 2.63 11.40
CA VAL A 40 -1.15 2.45 10.29
C VAL A 40 -1.29 1.05 9.67
N PHE A 41 -1.43 0.02 10.51
CA PHE A 41 -1.67 -1.35 10.03
C PHE A 41 -2.94 -1.45 9.20
N VAL A 42 -4.07 -0.96 9.73
CA VAL A 42 -5.37 -0.98 9.06
C VAL A 42 -5.29 -0.20 7.75
N ILE A 43 -4.71 1.00 7.77
CA ILE A 43 -4.60 1.86 6.60
C ILE A 43 -3.80 1.17 5.49
N TRP A 44 -2.62 0.63 5.78
CA TRP A 44 -1.83 -0.05 4.74
C TRP A 44 -2.49 -1.34 4.25
N HIS A 45 -2.84 -2.25 5.16
CA HIS A 45 -3.14 -3.64 4.80
C HIS A 45 -4.61 -3.89 4.44
N VAL A 46 -5.53 -3.09 4.99
CA VAL A 46 -6.97 -3.26 4.79
C VAL A 46 -7.53 -2.24 3.79
N LEU A 47 -6.90 -1.06 3.67
CA LEU A 47 -7.38 -0.01 2.76
C LEU A 47 -6.49 0.16 1.54
N VAL A 48 -5.24 0.60 1.71
CA VAL A 48 -4.40 1.04 0.59
C VAL A 48 -3.99 -0.12 -0.32
N TYR A 49 -3.42 -1.21 0.21
CA TYR A 49 -3.01 -2.34 -0.64
C TYR A 49 -4.21 -3.00 -1.37
N PRO A 50 -5.36 -3.23 -0.71
CA PRO A 50 -6.55 -3.71 -1.40
C PRO A 50 -7.09 -2.74 -2.46
N ALA A 51 -7.06 -1.43 -2.19
CA ALA A 51 -7.44 -0.40 -3.17
C ALA A 51 -6.52 -0.40 -4.40
N SER A 52 -5.21 -0.59 -4.19
CA SER A 52 -4.23 -0.76 -5.26
C SER A 52 -4.52 -2.01 -6.09
N ASN A 53 -4.84 -3.13 -5.45
CA ASN A 53 -5.17 -4.38 -6.12
C ASN A 53 -6.43 -4.28 -6.99
N ALA A 54 -7.50 -3.68 -6.46
CA ALA A 54 -8.74 -3.44 -7.20
C ALA A 54 -8.52 -2.50 -8.39
N TYR A 55 -7.75 -1.43 -8.20
CA TYR A 55 -7.45 -0.49 -9.27
C TYR A 55 -6.66 -1.13 -10.41
N ASN A 56 -5.64 -1.93 -10.08
CA ASN A 56 -4.86 -2.65 -11.07
C ASN A 56 -5.75 -3.60 -11.87
N SER A 57 -6.59 -4.40 -11.19
CA SER A 57 -7.54 -5.29 -11.88
C SER A 57 -8.49 -4.55 -12.81
N TYR A 58 -9.00 -3.37 -12.44
CA TYR A 58 -9.89 -2.58 -13.30
C TYR A 58 -9.23 -2.15 -14.62
N PHE A 59 -7.97 -1.70 -14.56
CA PHE A 59 -7.24 -1.23 -15.75
C PHE A 59 -6.65 -2.37 -16.57
N ASP A 60 -6.27 -3.46 -15.92
CA ASP A 60 -5.58 -4.56 -16.56
C ASP A 60 -6.55 -5.54 -17.19
N LYS A 61 -7.76 -5.68 -16.62
CA LYS A 61 -8.83 -6.56 -17.11
C LYS A 61 -8.33 -7.97 -17.37
N ASP A 62 -7.43 -8.44 -16.52
CA ASP A 62 -6.81 -9.76 -16.65
C ASP A 62 -7.89 -10.84 -16.58
N GLU A 63 -7.87 -11.76 -17.55
CA GLU A 63 -8.73 -12.96 -17.55
C GLU A 63 -7.97 -14.20 -17.02
N GLY A 64 -6.64 -14.11 -16.98
CA GLY A 64 -5.74 -15.14 -16.45
C GLY A 64 -5.42 -14.97 -14.97
N SER A 65 -4.65 -15.91 -14.44
CA SER A 65 -4.23 -15.91 -13.03
C SER A 65 -3.42 -14.66 -12.67
N ILE A 66 -3.78 -14.04 -11.54
CA ILE A 66 -3.08 -12.93 -10.91
C ILE A 66 -2.71 -13.28 -9.48
N GLY A 67 -1.81 -12.51 -8.85
CA GLY A 67 -1.34 -12.80 -7.49
C GLY A 67 -2.49 -12.97 -6.51
N GLY A 68 -2.66 -14.18 -5.95
CA GLY A 68 -3.72 -14.53 -5.00
C GLY A 68 -5.11 -14.79 -5.60
N LEU A 69 -5.29 -14.77 -6.93
CA LEU A 69 -6.58 -15.03 -7.58
C LEU A 69 -6.39 -15.68 -8.96
N GLU A 70 -6.71 -16.97 -9.06
CA GLU A 70 -6.48 -17.77 -10.28
C GLU A 70 -7.43 -17.43 -11.43
N LYS A 71 -8.70 -17.18 -11.12
CA LYS A 71 -9.75 -16.86 -12.10
C LYS A 71 -10.44 -15.55 -11.70
N PRO A 72 -9.86 -14.40 -12.05
CA PRO A 72 -10.46 -13.11 -11.73
C PRO A 72 -11.84 -12.95 -12.40
N PRO A 73 -12.87 -12.50 -11.65
CA PRO A 73 -14.14 -12.10 -12.25
C PRO A 73 -13.97 -10.94 -13.25
N ALA A 74 -14.93 -10.79 -14.16
CA ALA A 74 -14.97 -9.62 -15.04
C ALA A 74 -15.14 -8.33 -14.23
N VAL A 75 -14.40 -7.29 -14.62
CA VAL A 75 -14.37 -6.00 -13.93
C VAL A 75 -15.29 -4.98 -14.57
N ASP A 76 -15.89 -4.09 -13.78
CA ASP A 76 -16.65 -2.94 -14.24
C ASP A 76 -16.30 -1.66 -13.45
N LYS A 77 -17.01 -0.57 -13.74
CA LYS A 77 -16.74 0.76 -13.15
C LYS A 77 -16.94 0.80 -11.64
N GLU A 78 -17.71 -0.10 -11.04
CA GLU A 78 -17.90 -0.11 -9.59
C GLU A 78 -16.59 -0.46 -8.87
N LEU A 79 -15.78 -1.36 -9.43
CA LEU A 79 -14.49 -1.71 -8.86
C LEU A 79 -13.53 -0.50 -8.81
N PHE A 80 -13.56 0.32 -9.87
CA PHE A 80 -12.82 1.58 -9.92
C PHE A 80 -13.29 2.58 -8.85
N THR A 81 -14.60 2.73 -8.69
CA THR A 81 -15.18 3.58 -7.64
C THR A 81 -14.81 3.10 -6.25
N VAL A 82 -14.85 1.78 -6.00
CA VAL A 82 -14.44 1.19 -4.72
C VAL A 82 -12.96 1.46 -4.42
N ALA A 83 -12.08 1.29 -5.41
CA ALA A 83 -10.66 1.55 -5.22
C ALA A 83 -10.40 3.00 -4.78
N TRP A 84 -11.02 3.99 -5.44
CA TRP A 84 -10.88 5.40 -5.05
C TRP A 84 -11.54 5.72 -3.71
N ALA A 85 -12.72 5.16 -3.43
CA ALA A 85 -13.39 5.36 -2.15
C ALA A 85 -12.52 4.86 -0.98
N MET A 86 -11.85 3.72 -1.15
CA MET A 86 -10.94 3.17 -0.15
C MET A 86 -9.69 4.03 0.04
N ASP A 87 -9.09 4.56 -1.03
CA ASP A 87 -7.94 5.48 -0.91
C ASP A 87 -8.32 6.80 -0.25
N ILE A 88 -9.46 7.39 -0.61
CA ILE A 88 -9.97 8.61 0.03
C ILE A 88 -10.21 8.35 1.52
N LEU A 89 -10.84 7.22 1.86
CA LEU A 89 -11.05 6.82 3.26
C LEU A 89 -9.70 6.64 3.98
N ALA A 90 -8.72 5.99 3.35
CA ALA A 90 -7.38 5.82 3.91
C ALA A 90 -6.71 7.16 4.22
N ILE A 91 -6.77 8.12 3.31
CA ILE A 91 -6.19 9.47 3.51
C ILE A 91 -6.90 10.20 4.66
N VAL A 92 -8.24 10.18 4.67
CA VAL A 92 -9.05 10.81 5.73
C VAL A 92 -8.72 10.22 7.10
N LEU A 93 -8.74 8.88 7.21
CA LEU A 93 -8.41 8.20 8.47
C LEU A 93 -6.96 8.45 8.89
N SER A 94 -6.02 8.48 7.93
CA SER A 94 -4.63 8.83 8.20
C SER A 94 -4.51 10.22 8.83
N TYR A 95 -5.21 11.20 8.26
CA TYR A 95 -5.14 12.58 8.73
C TYR A 95 -5.65 12.72 10.16
N PHE A 96 -6.80 12.13 10.48
CA PHE A 96 -7.45 12.27 11.78
C PHE A 96 -6.85 11.38 12.88
N PHE A 97 -6.41 10.17 12.56
CA PHE A 97 -5.98 9.19 13.58
C PHE A 97 -4.47 9.00 13.69
N VAL A 98 -3.69 9.44 12.70
CA VAL A 98 -2.23 9.27 12.69
C VAL A 98 -1.51 10.61 12.60
N GLY A 99 -1.89 11.43 11.62
CA GLY A 99 -1.39 12.79 11.41
C GLY A 99 -1.18 13.14 9.94
N ALA A 100 -1.01 14.44 9.66
CA ALA A 100 -0.92 14.97 8.29
C ALA A 100 0.26 14.43 7.47
N VAL A 101 1.42 14.18 8.11
CA VAL A 101 2.61 13.65 7.41
C VAL A 101 2.35 12.23 6.88
N PHE A 102 1.73 11.38 7.68
CA PHE A 102 1.36 10.03 7.26
C PHE A 102 0.25 10.05 6.20
N ALA A 103 -0.73 10.95 6.32
CA ALA A 103 -1.76 11.14 5.29
C ALA A 103 -1.17 11.54 3.94
N LEU A 104 -0.17 12.44 3.94
CA LEU A 104 0.56 12.79 2.73
C LEU A 104 1.32 11.58 2.16
N ALA A 105 1.96 10.77 3.01
CA ALA A 105 2.64 9.56 2.57
C ALA A 105 1.66 8.57 1.89
N VAL A 106 0.48 8.37 2.48
CA VAL A 106 -0.58 7.52 1.90
C VAL A 106 -1.07 8.07 0.56
N LEU A 107 -1.26 9.39 0.43
CA LEU A 107 -1.62 10.02 -0.84
C LEU A 107 -0.55 9.78 -1.91
N VAL A 108 0.73 10.02 -1.59
CA VAL A 108 1.84 9.83 -2.53
C VAL A 108 1.94 8.36 -2.96
N TYR A 109 1.88 7.42 -2.00
CA TYR A 109 1.87 5.99 -2.31
C TYR A 109 0.70 5.63 -3.22
N GLY A 110 -0.52 6.09 -2.90
CA GLY A 110 -1.72 5.83 -3.69
C GLY A 110 -1.58 6.29 -5.14
N LEU A 111 -1.08 7.50 -5.35
CA LEU A 111 -0.85 8.06 -6.70
C LEU A 111 0.19 7.26 -7.49
N VAL A 112 1.31 6.89 -6.88
CA VAL A 112 2.34 6.07 -7.52
C VAL A 112 1.79 4.68 -7.85
N SER A 113 1.06 4.09 -6.91
CA SER A 113 0.42 2.80 -7.12
C SER A 113 -0.61 2.83 -8.26
N LYS A 114 -1.38 3.92 -8.43
CA LYS A 114 -2.34 4.04 -9.55
C LYS A 114 -1.63 4.24 -10.88
N SER A 115 -0.54 4.99 -10.88
CA SER A 115 0.32 5.20 -12.06
C SER A 115 0.89 3.88 -12.60
N TYR A 116 0.92 2.83 -11.78
CA TYR A 116 1.38 1.49 -12.19
C TYR A 116 0.56 0.88 -13.33
N SER A 117 -0.77 0.91 -13.26
CA SER A 117 -1.67 0.32 -14.28
C SER A 117 -2.47 1.34 -15.09
N HIS A 118 -2.58 2.60 -14.65
CA HIS A 118 -3.33 3.63 -15.38
C HIS A 118 -2.81 3.80 -16.82
N THR A 119 -3.70 3.77 -17.82
CA THR A 119 -3.37 3.78 -19.26
C THR A 119 -2.44 4.92 -19.70
N SER A 120 -2.63 6.14 -19.19
CA SER A 120 -1.78 7.30 -19.50
C SER A 120 -0.33 7.24 -19.01
N ILE A 121 0.00 6.40 -18.02
CA ILE A 121 1.36 6.31 -17.44
C ILE A 121 1.90 4.87 -17.54
N ARG A 122 1.14 3.91 -17.01
CA ARG A 122 1.37 2.45 -17.07
C ARG A 122 2.83 2.05 -16.80
N LEU A 123 3.33 2.37 -15.61
CA LEU A 123 4.72 2.07 -15.22
C LEU A 123 5.08 0.60 -15.43
N LYS A 124 4.12 -0.32 -15.22
CA LYS A 124 4.30 -1.78 -15.38
C LYS A 124 4.82 -2.23 -16.74
N LYS A 125 4.74 -1.36 -17.77
CA LYS A 125 5.35 -1.60 -19.09
C LYS A 125 6.89 -1.65 -19.04
N TYR A 126 7.50 -1.05 -18.02
CA TYR A 126 8.96 -0.94 -17.88
C TYR A 126 9.44 -1.85 -16.73
N PRO A 127 9.93 -3.07 -16.99
CA PRO A 127 10.18 -4.05 -15.94
C PRO A 127 11.18 -3.59 -14.87
N LEU A 128 12.33 -3.04 -15.27
CA LEU A 128 13.35 -2.57 -14.33
C LEU A 128 12.88 -1.38 -13.49
N LEU A 129 12.23 -0.40 -14.12
CA LEU A 129 11.66 0.74 -13.42
C LEU A 129 10.53 0.32 -12.48
N SER A 130 9.69 -0.62 -12.91
CA SER A 130 8.59 -1.17 -12.12
C SER A 130 9.11 -1.90 -10.90
N TRP A 131 10.11 -2.77 -11.07
CA TRP A 131 10.75 -3.47 -9.96
C TRP A 131 11.34 -2.46 -8.97
N PHE A 132 12.08 -1.46 -9.44
CA PHE A 132 12.63 -0.41 -8.59
C PHE A 132 11.56 0.38 -7.84
N ILE A 133 10.51 0.85 -8.52
CA ILE A 133 9.42 1.63 -7.91
C ILE A 133 8.64 0.79 -6.90
N VAL A 134 8.34 -0.48 -7.22
CA VAL A 134 7.64 -1.38 -6.31
C VAL A 134 8.48 -1.64 -5.07
N GLY A 135 9.76 -2.00 -5.21
CA GLY A 135 10.66 -2.20 -4.07
C GLY A 135 10.81 -0.94 -3.22
N LEU A 136 11.03 0.22 -3.85
CA LEU A 136 11.14 1.51 -3.16
C LEU A 136 9.87 1.85 -2.35
N PHE A 137 8.68 1.69 -2.95
CA PHE A 137 7.43 2.10 -2.30
C PHE A 137 6.88 1.07 -1.32
N GLN A 138 6.92 -0.22 -1.64
CA GLN A 138 6.43 -1.29 -0.76
C GLN A 138 7.42 -1.63 0.36
N GLY A 139 8.71 -1.38 0.17
CA GLY A 139 9.76 -1.57 1.16
C GLY A 139 10.12 -0.28 1.89
N PHE A 140 11.08 0.47 1.35
CA PHE A 140 11.65 1.66 1.96
C PHE A 140 10.62 2.71 2.40
N PHE A 141 9.68 3.06 1.52
CA PHE A 141 8.70 4.12 1.80
C PHE A 141 7.68 3.71 2.87
N VAL A 142 7.11 2.51 2.77
CA VAL A 142 6.20 1.97 3.81
C VAL A 142 6.93 1.82 5.15
N TYR A 143 8.19 1.36 5.14
CA TYR A 143 9.00 1.27 6.35
C TYR A 143 9.15 2.63 7.04
N LEU A 144 9.60 3.65 6.30
CA LEU A 144 9.87 4.98 6.87
C LEU A 144 8.59 5.72 7.26
N SER A 145 7.53 5.62 6.47
CA SER A 145 6.24 6.23 6.82
C SER A 145 5.64 5.58 8.06
N THR A 146 5.81 4.28 8.26
CA THR A 146 5.41 3.57 9.48
C THR A 146 6.23 4.04 10.68
N GLN A 147 7.56 4.10 10.57
CA GLN A 147 8.45 4.65 11.62
C GLN A 147 8.03 6.07 12.01
N GLN A 148 7.91 6.94 11.03
CA GLN A 148 7.56 8.35 11.23
C GLN A 148 6.20 8.50 11.93
N ALA A 149 5.22 7.66 11.57
CA ALA A 149 3.89 7.72 12.13
C ALA A 149 3.83 7.31 13.61
N VAL A 150 4.61 6.31 14.00
CA VAL A 150 4.48 5.66 15.32
C VAL A 150 5.46 6.20 16.37
N LEU A 151 6.55 6.85 15.94
CA LEU A 151 7.54 7.43 16.84
C LEU A 151 7.13 8.81 17.38
N GLN A 152 7.52 9.10 18.61
CA GLN A 152 7.22 10.37 19.30
C GLN A 152 8.32 11.44 19.12
N SER A 153 9.43 11.14 18.43
CA SER A 153 10.57 12.05 18.25
C SER A 153 11.00 12.14 16.78
N TYR A 154 11.28 13.36 16.31
CA TYR A 154 11.68 13.66 14.93
C TYR A 154 13.11 13.21 14.60
N ASN A 155 13.97 12.98 15.61
CA ASN A 155 15.43 12.77 15.44
C ASN A 155 15.86 11.33 15.08
N SER A 156 15.01 10.52 14.45
CA SER A 156 15.28 9.09 14.23
C SER A 156 15.27 8.63 12.77
N LEU A 157 15.01 9.49 11.79
CA LEU A 157 14.92 9.05 10.38
C LEU A 157 16.29 8.61 9.81
N THR A 158 17.37 9.28 10.17
CA THR A 158 18.73 8.98 9.67
C THR A 158 19.21 7.60 10.09
N ASN A 159 18.96 7.21 11.35
CA ASN A 159 19.32 5.89 11.88
C ASN A 159 18.46 4.76 11.28
N ASN A 160 17.36 5.10 10.61
CA ASN A 160 16.40 4.16 10.03
C ASN A 160 16.57 3.96 8.51
N LEU A 161 17.56 4.63 7.88
CA LEU A 161 17.79 4.53 6.44
C LEU A 161 18.27 3.13 6.01
N LEU A 162 19.19 2.52 6.76
CA LEU A 162 19.69 1.19 6.42
C LEU A 162 18.60 0.12 6.53
N PRO A 163 17.82 0.02 7.63
CA PRO A 163 16.65 -0.86 7.69
C PRO A 163 15.62 -0.61 6.59
N ALA A 164 15.39 0.66 6.21
CA ALA A 164 14.48 0.98 5.12
C ALA A 164 14.98 0.44 3.76
N ILE A 165 16.28 0.55 3.48
CA ILE A 165 16.89 0.00 2.26
C ILE A 165 16.76 -1.52 2.24
N LEU A 166 17.04 -2.19 3.37
CA LEU A 166 16.90 -3.63 3.50
C LEU A 166 15.45 -4.08 3.25
N SER A 167 14.46 -3.29 3.68
CA SER A 167 13.04 -3.57 3.43
C SER A 167 12.69 -3.63 1.94
N SER A 168 13.34 -2.80 1.11
CA SER A 168 13.16 -2.85 -0.35
C SER A 168 13.80 -4.08 -0.99
N MET A 169 14.88 -4.60 -0.41
CA MET A 169 15.61 -5.77 -0.92
C MET A 169 14.91 -7.10 -0.60
N MET A 170 13.94 -7.08 0.32
CA MET A 170 13.14 -8.26 0.70
C MET A 170 11.95 -8.53 -0.25
N LEU A 171 11.74 -7.66 -1.25
CA LEU A 171 10.61 -7.69 -2.19
C LEU A 171 11.09 -7.97 -3.62
#